data_AF-A0AAV8RA93-F1
#
_entry.id   AF-A0AAV8RA93-F1
#
_cell.length_a   1.000
_cell.length_b   1.000
_cell.length_c   1.000
_cell.angle_alpha   90.00
_cell.angle_beta   90.00
_cell.angle_gamma   90.00
#
_symmetry.space_group_name_H-M   'P 1'
#
loop_
_entity.id
_entity.type
_entity.pdbx_description
1 polymer ?
#
loop_
_entity_poly.entity_id
_entity_poly.type
_entity_poly.pdbx_seq_one_letter_code
_entity_poly.pdbx_strand_id
1 'polypeptide(L)'
;MATLSLATNLLYHVSSSSSVLSVTEPGLASLLPKTCRIRPRRSISSVHAAESAETPVVTNKPKKLDTAPAPSGKWAVGSWRAKKALQLPEYPDEKELAEVLRTIESFPPIVFAGEARHLEERLADAAVGWAFLLQGGDCAESFKEFNANNIRDTFRVLLQMGAVLMFGGQMPVVRVGRMAGQFAKPRSEPLEERDGVKLPSYRGDNVNADAFDAKSRVPDPQRMLRAYTQSAATLNLLRAFATGGYAAMQRVTQWNLDFTEHSEQGDRYQELAHRVDEALGFMAAAGLTMDHPIMTTTEFWTSHECLLLPYEQALTRLDSTSGLFYDCSAHFLWVGERTRQLDGAHVEFLRGVANPLGIKVSDKMNPKELVKLIEILNPHNKPGRITVIARMGAENMRVKLPHLIRAVRSAGQIVTWVSDPMHGNTIKAPCGLKTRPFDAIRAEVRAFFDVHEQEGSHPGGVHLEMTGQNVTECIGGSRAVTFDDLSSRYHTHCDPRLNASQSLELAFIIAERLRKRRIQSLHRTGPSSSPPHPF
;
A
#
# COMPACT_ATOMS: atom_id res chain seq x y z
N MET A 1 8.70 -61.77 6.35
CA MET A 1 7.53 -61.81 7.25
C MET A 1 7.85 -60.99 8.50
N ALA A 2 6.81 -60.47 9.15
CA ALA A 2 6.78 -59.71 10.41
C ALA A 2 6.89 -58.18 10.28
N THR A 3 5.70 -57.61 10.14
CA THR A 3 5.24 -56.28 10.55
C THR A 3 5.51 -55.98 12.04
N LEU A 4 5.84 -54.72 12.37
CA LEU A 4 5.81 -54.18 13.73
C LEU A 4 4.92 -52.93 13.76
N SER A 5 3.89 -52.98 14.62
CA SER A 5 2.93 -51.89 14.88
C SER A 5 2.90 -51.58 16.38
N LEU A 6 2.74 -50.28 16.62
CA LEU A 6 2.47 -49.49 17.82
C LEU A 6 1.74 -50.17 19.00
N ALA A 7 2.09 -49.76 20.23
CA ALA A 7 1.34 -48.74 21.00
C ALA A 7 1.87 -48.60 22.44
N THR A 8 2.06 -47.36 22.89
CA THR A 8 2.46 -47.01 24.27
C THR A 8 1.29 -46.27 24.94
N ASN A 9 0.81 -46.81 26.06
CA ASN A 9 -0.14 -46.18 26.98
C ASN A 9 0.63 -45.28 27.98
N LEU A 10 0.14 -44.07 28.26
CA LEU A 10 0.35 -43.44 29.57
C LEU A 10 -0.84 -42.51 29.90
N LEU A 11 -1.60 -42.90 30.94
CA LEU A 11 -2.66 -42.14 31.59
C LEU A 11 -2.05 -41.23 32.67
N TYR A 12 -2.49 -39.98 32.75
CA TYR A 12 -2.25 -39.09 33.90
C TYR A 12 -3.55 -38.84 34.67
N HIS A 13 -3.47 -39.11 35.98
CA HIS A 13 -4.52 -38.94 36.99
C HIS A 13 -4.75 -37.46 37.33
N VAL A 14 -6.03 -37.09 37.47
CA VAL A 14 -6.50 -35.85 38.09
C VAL A 14 -6.92 -36.15 39.52
N SER A 15 -6.46 -35.36 40.49
CA SER A 15 -7.03 -35.34 41.85
C SER A 15 -7.12 -33.89 42.35
N SER A 16 -8.36 -33.47 42.61
CA SER A 16 -8.75 -32.24 43.28
C SER A 16 -8.66 -32.38 44.80
N SER A 17 -8.12 -31.38 45.49
CA SER A 17 -8.50 -31.10 46.88
C SER A 17 -8.34 -29.62 47.22
N SER A 18 -9.40 -29.13 47.84
CA SER A 18 -9.61 -27.80 48.41
C SER A 18 -8.92 -27.66 49.77
N SER A 19 -8.33 -26.49 50.04
CA SER A 19 -8.15 -26.01 51.42
C SER A 19 -8.12 -24.48 51.49
N VAL A 20 -8.92 -23.98 52.42
CA VAL A 20 -9.04 -22.59 52.85
C VAL A 20 -7.97 -22.34 53.91
N LEU A 21 -7.19 -21.27 53.78
CA LEU A 21 -6.31 -20.79 54.86
C LEU A 21 -6.40 -19.26 54.99
N SER A 22 -6.98 -18.85 56.11
CA SER A 22 -6.90 -17.52 56.70
C SER A 22 -5.54 -17.31 57.36
N VAL A 23 -4.91 -16.17 57.14
CA VAL A 23 -3.80 -15.68 57.97
C VAL A 23 -4.03 -14.19 58.28
N THR A 24 -3.97 -13.87 59.57
CA THR A 24 -4.03 -12.54 60.17
C THR A 24 -2.64 -12.04 60.58
N GLU A 25 -2.55 -10.71 60.76
CA GLU A 25 -1.54 -9.88 61.47
C GLU A 25 -0.48 -9.13 60.64
N PRO A 26 0.16 -8.05 61.17
CA PRO A 26 -0.41 -6.82 61.76
C PRO A 26 0.23 -5.55 61.13
N GLY A 27 -0.23 -4.36 61.54
CA GLY A 27 0.11 -3.09 60.89
C GLY A 27 1.47 -2.46 61.23
N LEU A 28 1.95 -1.57 60.36
CA LEU A 28 2.74 -0.39 60.72
C LEU A 28 2.64 0.73 59.66
N ALA A 29 2.19 1.89 60.13
CA ALA A 29 2.38 3.28 59.72
C ALA A 29 2.93 3.68 58.33
N SER A 30 2.13 4.50 57.62
CA SER A 30 2.45 5.84 57.10
C SER A 30 3.73 6.06 56.29
N LEU A 31 3.56 6.43 55.00
CA LEU A 31 4.19 7.61 54.37
C LEU A 31 3.57 7.82 52.95
N LEU A 32 2.62 8.75 52.83
CA LEU A 32 2.18 9.31 51.55
C LEU A 32 3.07 10.50 51.18
N PRO A 33 3.37 10.68 49.88
CA PRO A 33 3.10 12.00 49.31
C PRO A 33 2.38 11.96 47.93
N LYS A 34 1.29 12.74 47.88
CA LYS A 34 0.87 13.65 46.80
C LYS A 34 0.62 13.04 45.40
N THR A 35 -0.64 12.69 45.22
CA THR A 35 -1.47 12.86 44.00
C THR A 35 -0.85 13.65 42.84
N CYS A 36 -0.58 12.96 41.73
CA CYS A 36 -0.56 13.56 40.40
C CYS A 36 -1.88 13.21 39.69
N ARG A 37 -2.79 14.18 39.61
CA ARG A 37 -4.08 14.05 38.91
C ARG A 37 -3.83 14.01 37.40
N ILE A 38 -4.07 12.86 36.78
CA ILE A 38 -4.23 12.73 35.34
C ILE A 38 -5.49 13.51 34.93
N ARG A 39 -5.34 14.50 34.04
CA ARG A 39 -6.46 15.26 33.48
C ARG A 39 -7.30 14.34 32.56
N PRO A 40 -8.62 14.21 32.75
CA PRO A 40 -9.46 13.58 31.75
C PRO A 40 -9.63 14.53 30.54
N ARG A 41 -9.55 13.99 29.33
CA ARG A 41 -9.89 14.69 28.08
C ARG A 41 -11.32 15.19 28.18
N ARG A 42 -11.53 16.50 27.97
CA ARG A 42 -12.87 17.10 27.89
C ARG A 42 -13.61 16.55 26.68
N SER A 43 -14.75 15.91 26.94
CA SER A 43 -15.83 15.73 25.98
C SER A 43 -16.35 17.11 25.55
N ILE A 44 -16.40 17.35 24.24
CA ILE A 44 -17.02 18.53 23.66
C ILE A 44 -18.52 18.25 23.60
N SER A 45 -19.26 18.79 24.56
CA SER A 45 -20.71 18.90 24.51
C SER A 45 -21.09 20.09 23.63
N SER A 46 -21.83 19.83 22.56
CA SER A 46 -22.43 20.84 21.71
C SER A 46 -23.71 21.38 22.36
N VAL A 47 -23.70 22.64 22.78
CA VAL A 47 -24.91 23.38 23.11
C VAL A 47 -24.75 24.81 22.62
N HIS A 48 -25.54 25.18 21.61
CA HIS A 48 -26.36 26.40 21.61
C HIS A 48 -27.26 26.36 20.38
N ALA A 49 -28.56 26.17 20.64
CA ALA A 49 -29.63 26.54 19.74
C ALA A 49 -29.68 28.08 19.65
N ALA A 50 -29.86 28.61 18.44
CA ALA A 50 -30.16 30.01 18.21
C ALA A 50 -31.55 30.11 17.58
N GLU A 51 -32.42 30.87 18.23
CA GLU A 51 -33.75 31.23 17.77
C GLU A 51 -33.71 32.19 16.58
N SER A 52 -34.84 32.17 15.87
CA SER A 52 -35.22 32.89 14.67
C SER A 52 -35.27 34.41 14.82
N ALA A 53 -34.68 35.13 13.86
CA ALA A 53 -34.93 36.54 13.62
C ALA A 53 -35.31 36.75 12.14
N GLU A 54 -36.53 37.25 11.92
CA GLU A 54 -37.06 37.71 10.63
C GLU A 54 -36.48 39.08 10.27
N THR A 55 -36.13 39.31 8.99
CA THR A 55 -36.22 40.60 8.26
C THR A 55 -35.76 40.42 6.78
N PRO A 56 -36.09 41.34 5.84
CA PRO A 56 -36.89 41.00 4.67
C PRO A 56 -36.12 40.74 3.37
N VAL A 57 -36.83 40.07 2.47
CA VAL A 57 -36.43 39.61 1.14
C VAL A 57 -36.18 40.78 0.18
N VAL A 58 -34.97 40.86 -0.37
CA VAL A 58 -34.67 41.59 -1.63
C VAL A 58 -34.42 40.56 -2.73
N THR A 59 -35.28 40.55 -3.73
CA THR A 59 -35.23 39.62 -4.87
C THR A 59 -34.29 40.13 -5.95
N ASN A 60 -33.13 39.48 -6.10
CA ASN A 60 -32.34 39.54 -7.33
C ASN A 60 -32.19 38.13 -7.90
N LYS A 61 -32.90 37.85 -9.00
CA LYS A 61 -32.80 36.58 -9.75
C LYS A 61 -31.41 36.49 -10.41
N PRO A 62 -30.63 35.41 -10.19
CA PRO A 62 -29.50 35.10 -11.04
C PRO A 62 -29.96 34.32 -12.27
N LYS A 63 -29.40 34.69 -13.44
CA LYS A 63 -29.51 33.95 -14.71
C LYS A 63 -29.07 32.50 -14.52
N LYS A 64 -29.89 31.55 -15.02
CA LYS A 64 -29.53 30.15 -15.19
C LYS A 64 -28.24 30.04 -16.02
N LEU A 65 -27.19 29.51 -15.40
CA LEU A 65 -26.09 28.87 -16.10
C LEU A 65 -26.51 27.39 -16.22
N ASP A 66 -26.62 26.88 -17.44
CA ASP A 66 -26.93 25.48 -17.69
C ASP A 66 -25.78 24.59 -17.24
N THR A 67 -25.81 24.17 -15.98
CA THR A 67 -25.03 23.05 -15.48
C THR A 67 -25.78 21.76 -15.83
N ALA A 68 -25.16 20.93 -16.68
CA ALA A 68 -25.62 19.58 -16.93
C ALA A 68 -25.89 18.84 -15.60
N PRO A 69 -27.00 18.10 -15.47
CA PRO A 69 -27.33 17.41 -14.23
C PRO A 69 -26.31 16.30 -13.94
N ALA A 70 -25.77 16.30 -12.72
CA ALA A 70 -25.01 15.16 -12.20
C ALA A 70 -25.90 13.91 -12.22
N PRO A 71 -25.40 12.73 -12.67
CA PRO A 71 -26.18 11.50 -12.63
C PRO A 71 -26.16 10.96 -11.20
N SER A 72 -26.96 11.52 -10.29
CA SER A 72 -27.02 11.09 -8.89
C SER A 72 -28.01 9.93 -8.71
N GLY A 73 -27.67 8.75 -9.22
CA GLY A 73 -28.23 7.51 -8.70
C GLY A 73 -27.66 7.22 -7.30
N LYS A 74 -28.44 6.60 -6.41
CA LYS A 74 -27.90 6.07 -5.14
C LYS A 74 -26.84 5.01 -5.47
N TRP A 75 -25.68 5.10 -4.82
CA TRP A 75 -24.63 4.09 -4.99
C TRP A 75 -25.11 2.74 -4.47
N ALA A 76 -24.76 1.69 -5.19
CA ALA A 76 -24.89 0.30 -4.79
C ALA A 76 -23.67 -0.46 -5.29
N VAL A 77 -23.34 -1.61 -4.68
CA VAL A 77 -22.15 -2.40 -5.06
C VAL A 77 -22.12 -2.71 -6.56
N GLY A 78 -23.27 -2.95 -7.19
CA GLY A 78 -23.40 -3.22 -8.63
C GLY A 78 -23.59 -1.98 -9.54
N SER A 79 -23.61 -0.76 -9.00
CA SER A 79 -23.92 0.47 -9.75
C SER A 79 -22.92 0.77 -10.88
N TRP A 80 -21.68 0.30 -10.76
CA TRP A 80 -20.64 0.43 -11.78
C TRP A 80 -21.02 -0.24 -13.12
N ARG A 81 -21.89 -1.25 -13.10
CA ARG A 81 -22.33 -1.97 -14.32
C ARG A 81 -23.13 -1.08 -15.27
N ALA A 82 -23.70 0.00 -14.77
CA ALA A 82 -24.39 1.01 -15.58
C ALA A 82 -23.44 2.06 -16.19
N LYS A 83 -22.13 1.96 -15.91
CA LYS A 83 -21.09 2.86 -16.42
C LYS A 83 -20.22 2.13 -17.44
N LYS A 84 -19.50 2.90 -18.26
CA LYS A 84 -18.52 2.33 -19.19
C LYS A 84 -17.33 1.78 -18.42
N ALA A 85 -17.11 0.47 -18.50
CA ALA A 85 -15.92 -0.18 -17.97
C ALA A 85 -14.86 -0.35 -19.06
N LEU A 86 -13.61 -0.01 -18.75
CA LEU A 86 -12.45 -0.27 -19.61
C LEU A 86 -11.64 -1.45 -19.06
N GLN A 87 -10.85 -2.09 -19.92
CA GLN A 87 -9.87 -3.13 -19.54
C GLN A 87 -10.43 -4.45 -18.97
N LEU A 88 -11.76 -4.59 -18.84
CA LEU A 88 -12.37 -5.86 -18.45
C LEU A 88 -12.24 -6.91 -19.57
N PRO A 89 -12.03 -8.18 -19.23
CA PRO A 89 -12.09 -9.27 -20.19
C PRO A 89 -13.54 -9.58 -20.61
N GLU A 90 -13.68 -10.23 -21.76
CA GLU A 90 -14.92 -10.86 -22.21
C GLU A 90 -14.80 -12.36 -21.92
N TYR A 91 -15.63 -12.87 -21.01
CA TYR A 91 -15.66 -14.29 -20.67
C TYR A 91 -16.60 -15.04 -21.65
N PRO A 92 -16.22 -16.23 -22.14
CA PRO A 92 -17.03 -16.97 -23.12
C PRO A 92 -18.33 -17.53 -22.54
N ASP A 93 -18.36 -17.84 -21.24
CA ASP A 93 -19.52 -18.37 -20.53
C ASP A 93 -19.92 -17.47 -19.34
N GLU A 94 -20.99 -16.70 -19.54
CA GLU A 94 -21.56 -15.80 -18.52
C GLU A 94 -22.19 -16.56 -17.35
N LYS A 95 -22.68 -17.80 -17.55
CA LYS A 95 -23.25 -18.61 -16.47
C LYS A 95 -22.14 -19.12 -15.56
N GLU A 96 -21.04 -19.59 -16.14
CA GLU A 96 -19.86 -20.00 -15.37
C GLU A 96 -19.27 -18.82 -14.58
N LEU A 97 -19.16 -17.65 -15.23
CA LEU A 97 -18.75 -16.42 -14.55
C LEU A 97 -19.64 -16.12 -13.34
N ALA A 98 -20.97 -16.15 -13.52
CA ALA A 98 -21.91 -15.87 -12.45
C ALA A 98 -21.85 -16.90 -11.30
N GLU A 99 -21.59 -18.17 -11.61
CA GLU A 99 -21.40 -19.22 -10.62
C GLU A 99 -20.14 -18.98 -9.77
N VAL A 100 -19.00 -18.75 -10.42
CA VAL A 100 -17.74 -18.44 -9.75
C VAL A 100 -17.87 -17.22 -8.83
N LEU A 101 -18.49 -16.14 -9.31
CA LEU A 101 -18.67 -14.92 -8.52
C LEU A 101 -19.54 -15.16 -7.28
N ARG A 102 -20.60 -15.97 -7.39
CA ARG A 102 -21.45 -16.36 -6.26
C ARG A 102 -20.67 -17.19 -5.24
N THR A 103 -19.79 -18.06 -5.71
CA THR A 103 -18.88 -18.82 -4.84
C THR A 103 -17.95 -17.89 -4.06
N ILE A 104 -17.30 -16.93 -4.72
CA ILE A 104 -16.42 -15.95 -4.06
C ILE A 104 -17.19 -15.08 -3.07
N GLU A 105 -18.41 -14.67 -3.40
CA GLU A 105 -19.27 -13.89 -2.50
C GLU A 105 -19.55 -14.63 -1.18
N SER A 106 -19.65 -15.96 -1.22
CA SER A 106 -19.85 -16.80 -0.03
C SER A 106 -18.59 -17.02 0.82
N PHE A 107 -17.41 -16.70 0.29
CA PHE A 107 -16.15 -16.93 1.00
C PHE A 107 -15.86 -15.86 2.08
N PRO A 108 -15.03 -16.17 3.09
CA PRO A 108 -14.53 -15.16 4.02
C PRO A 108 -13.88 -13.96 3.31
N PRO A 109 -13.93 -12.76 3.90
CA PRO A 109 -13.16 -11.63 3.37
C PRO A 109 -11.65 -11.88 3.49
N ILE A 110 -10.84 -11.29 2.61
CA ILE A 110 -9.36 -11.36 2.73
C ILE A 110 -8.89 -10.43 3.87
N VAL A 111 -9.49 -9.24 3.99
CA VAL A 111 -9.14 -8.26 5.04
C VAL A 111 -10.36 -7.86 5.87
N PHE A 112 -10.12 -7.44 7.11
CA PHE A 112 -11.17 -6.87 7.96
C PHE A 112 -11.27 -5.35 7.78
N ALA A 113 -12.49 -4.80 7.78
CA ALA A 113 -12.75 -3.38 7.55
C ALA A 113 -12.05 -2.45 8.56
N GLY A 114 -11.92 -2.89 9.82
CA GLY A 114 -11.19 -2.13 10.84
C GLY A 114 -9.71 -1.91 10.51
N GLU A 115 -9.09 -2.85 9.79
CA GLU A 115 -7.68 -2.74 9.39
C GLU A 115 -7.49 -1.72 8.27
N ALA A 116 -8.46 -1.61 7.35
CA ALA A 116 -8.47 -0.57 6.31
C ALA A 116 -8.66 0.83 6.91
N ARG A 117 -9.51 0.96 7.95
CA ARG A 117 -9.64 2.22 8.71
C ARG A 117 -8.34 2.62 9.40
N HIS A 118 -7.68 1.65 10.02
CA HIS A 118 -6.39 1.88 10.68
C HIS A 118 -5.32 2.32 9.68
N LEU A 119 -5.28 1.71 8.48
CA LEU A 119 -4.40 2.17 7.41
C LEU A 119 -4.71 3.62 6.99
N GLU A 120 -5.98 4.00 6.86
CA GLU A 120 -6.37 5.37 6.51
C GLU A 120 -5.84 6.39 7.53
N GLU A 121 -5.85 6.06 8.83
CA GLU A 121 -5.25 6.90 9.88
C GLU A 121 -3.74 7.05 9.69
N ARG A 122 -3.02 5.96 9.38
CA ARG A 122 -1.57 6.02 9.10
C ARG A 122 -1.26 6.80 7.82
N LEU A 123 -2.11 6.71 6.81
CA LEU A 123 -1.98 7.49 5.58
C LEU A 123 -2.28 8.98 5.80
N ALA A 124 -3.16 9.30 6.76
CA ALA A 124 -3.38 10.68 7.19
C ALA A 124 -2.10 11.29 7.78
N ASP A 125 -1.37 10.55 8.61
CA ASP A 125 -0.07 10.99 9.14
C ASP A 125 0.93 11.26 7.99
N ALA A 126 0.93 10.42 6.94
CA ALA A 126 1.77 10.63 5.76
C ALA A 126 1.37 11.87 4.95
N ALA A 127 0.07 12.17 4.84
CA ALA A 127 -0.44 13.35 4.13
C ALA A 127 0.10 14.67 4.73
N VAL A 128 0.29 14.69 6.07
CA VAL A 128 0.77 15.86 6.81
C VAL A 128 2.27 15.79 7.17
N GLY A 129 2.99 14.77 6.68
CA GLY A 129 4.42 14.62 6.86
C GLY A 129 4.88 14.08 8.21
N TRP A 130 3.99 13.44 8.96
CA TRP A 130 4.30 12.76 10.24
C TRP A 130 4.71 11.31 10.03
N ALA A 131 4.36 10.71 8.90
CA ALA A 131 4.80 9.38 8.47
C ALA A 131 5.25 9.39 7.01
N PHE A 132 5.84 8.28 6.56
CA PHE A 132 6.21 8.06 5.16
C PHE A 132 5.67 6.72 4.67
N LEU A 133 4.97 6.71 3.53
CA LEU A 133 4.46 5.49 2.92
C LEU A 133 5.55 4.79 2.10
N LEU A 134 5.79 3.52 2.42
CA LEU A 134 6.52 2.57 1.58
C LEU A 134 5.52 1.54 1.04
N GLN A 135 5.13 1.72 -0.22
CA GLN A 135 4.33 0.75 -0.95
C GLN A 135 5.20 0.00 -1.95
N GLY A 136 5.20 -1.34 -1.92
CA GLY A 136 6.08 -2.12 -2.80
C GLY A 136 5.71 -3.60 -2.92
N GLY A 137 6.11 -4.23 -4.02
CA GLY A 137 5.93 -5.65 -4.28
C GLY A 137 5.93 -5.94 -5.77
N ASP A 138 5.29 -7.04 -6.18
CA ASP A 138 5.30 -7.47 -7.58
C ASP A 138 4.56 -6.50 -8.51
N CYS A 139 4.97 -6.51 -9.78
CA CYS A 139 4.24 -5.81 -10.83
C CYS A 139 2.88 -6.50 -11.06
N ALA A 140 2.92 -7.81 -11.27
CA ALA A 140 1.77 -8.71 -11.19
C ALA A 140 2.20 -10.02 -10.50
N GLU A 141 1.44 -10.48 -9.53
CA GLU A 141 1.61 -11.78 -8.90
C GLU A 141 1.30 -12.89 -9.91
N SER A 142 2.04 -13.99 -9.83
CA SER A 142 1.89 -15.16 -10.71
C SER A 142 1.50 -16.39 -9.91
N PHE A 143 0.62 -17.20 -10.47
CA PHE A 143 0.25 -18.51 -9.95
C PHE A 143 1.39 -19.52 -10.01
N LYS A 144 2.38 -19.30 -10.88
CA LYS A 144 3.59 -20.14 -10.99
C LYS A 144 4.64 -19.79 -9.92
N GLU A 145 4.68 -18.52 -9.51
CA GLU A 145 5.63 -18.02 -8.51
C GLU A 145 5.10 -18.10 -7.07
N PHE A 146 4.01 -18.85 -6.86
CA PHE A 146 3.39 -19.02 -5.54
C PHE A 146 4.20 -19.98 -4.66
N ASN A 147 5.10 -19.43 -3.86
CA ASN A 147 5.81 -20.17 -2.81
C ASN A 147 6.17 -19.28 -1.63
N ALA A 148 6.37 -19.90 -0.46
CA ALA A 148 6.65 -19.19 0.78
C ALA A 148 7.96 -18.39 0.75
N ASN A 149 8.98 -18.85 0.01
CA ASN A 149 10.26 -18.13 -0.08
C ASN A 149 10.11 -16.81 -0.82
N ASN A 150 9.40 -16.79 -1.95
CA ASN A 150 9.13 -15.56 -2.71
C ASN A 150 8.37 -14.52 -1.86
N ILE A 151 7.33 -14.97 -1.16
CA ILE A 151 6.54 -14.12 -0.25
C ILE A 151 7.44 -13.56 0.87
N ARG A 152 8.20 -14.44 1.52
CA ARG A 152 9.14 -14.09 2.60
C ARG A 152 10.18 -13.08 2.11
N ASP A 153 10.80 -13.32 0.96
CA ASP A 153 11.94 -12.51 0.49
C ASP A 153 11.47 -11.12 0.04
N THR A 154 10.31 -11.00 -0.61
CA THR A 154 9.71 -9.69 -0.89
C THR A 154 9.33 -8.95 0.39
N PHE A 155 8.72 -9.64 1.37
CA PHE A 155 8.43 -9.07 2.68
C PHE A 155 9.70 -8.60 3.40
N ARG A 156 10.77 -9.39 3.34
CA ARG A 156 12.09 -9.08 3.91
C ARG A 156 12.67 -7.80 3.32
N VAL A 157 12.63 -7.60 2.01
CA VAL A 157 13.09 -6.35 1.40
C VAL A 157 12.25 -5.15 1.86
N LEU A 158 10.93 -5.29 2.00
CA LEU A 158 10.08 -4.23 2.56
C LEU A 158 10.45 -3.89 4.01
N LEU A 159 10.82 -4.89 4.82
CA LEU A 159 11.33 -4.67 6.18
C LEU A 159 12.68 -3.95 6.17
N GLN A 160 13.64 -4.39 5.35
CA GLN A 160 14.96 -3.76 5.22
C GLN A 160 14.84 -2.29 4.80
N MET A 161 14.09 -2.02 3.73
CA MET A 161 13.82 -0.66 3.27
C MET A 161 13.14 0.17 4.36
N GLY A 162 12.14 -0.41 5.05
CA GLY A 162 11.47 0.25 6.17
C GLY A 162 12.43 0.62 7.30
N ALA A 163 13.36 -0.26 7.66
CA ALA A 163 14.37 0.01 8.70
C ALA A 163 15.30 1.16 8.30
N VAL A 164 15.78 1.16 7.05
CA VAL A 164 16.63 2.23 6.49
C VAL A 164 15.89 3.58 6.51
N LEU A 165 14.64 3.60 6.07
CA LEU A 165 13.81 4.80 6.03
C LEU A 165 13.48 5.33 7.43
N MET A 166 13.10 4.45 8.37
CA MET A 166 12.81 4.83 9.76
C MET A 166 14.05 5.40 10.44
N PHE A 167 15.19 4.72 10.32
CA PHE A 167 16.41 5.14 10.99
C PHE A 167 17.00 6.42 10.37
N GLY A 168 17.08 6.51 9.04
CA GLY A 168 17.63 7.69 8.38
C GLY A 168 16.69 8.89 8.42
N GLY A 169 15.39 8.69 8.19
CA GLY A 169 14.37 9.74 8.25
C GLY A 169 14.00 10.17 9.67
N GLN A 170 14.14 9.29 10.66
CA GLN A 170 13.61 9.44 12.02
C GLN A 170 12.11 9.73 12.04
N MET A 171 11.35 8.95 11.27
CA MET A 171 9.89 9.04 11.23
C MET A 171 9.25 7.66 11.00
N PRO A 172 7.99 7.45 11.42
CA PRO A 172 7.22 6.25 11.12
C PRO A 172 7.15 5.93 9.63
N VAL A 173 7.21 4.64 9.28
CA VAL A 173 7.04 4.16 7.90
C VAL A 173 5.82 3.25 7.82
N VAL A 174 4.86 3.62 6.98
CA VAL A 174 3.65 2.84 6.68
C VAL A 174 4.00 1.83 5.59
N ARG A 175 3.88 0.52 5.85
CA ARG A 175 4.30 -0.53 4.92
C ARG A 175 3.11 -1.18 4.23
N VAL A 176 3.01 -1.01 2.92
CA VAL A 176 1.90 -1.57 2.12
C VAL A 176 2.45 -2.45 1.01
N GLY A 177 2.17 -3.75 1.08
CA GLY A 177 2.55 -4.72 0.06
C GLY A 177 1.67 -4.61 -1.19
N ARG A 178 2.29 -4.68 -2.38
CA ARG A 178 1.61 -5.08 -3.62
C ARG A 178 1.57 -6.61 -3.68
N MET A 179 0.79 -7.20 -2.78
CA MET A 179 0.79 -8.63 -2.48
C MET A 179 -0.62 -9.07 -2.09
N ALA A 180 -0.90 -10.36 -2.27
CA ALA A 180 -2.18 -10.98 -1.95
C ALA A 180 -3.39 -10.42 -2.73
N GLY A 181 -3.20 -10.07 -4.00
CA GLY A 181 -4.32 -9.64 -4.87
C GLY A 181 -3.92 -8.99 -6.19
N GLN A 182 -2.63 -8.69 -6.38
CA GLN A 182 -2.13 -7.94 -7.53
C GLN A 182 -1.96 -8.85 -8.77
N PHE A 183 -3.01 -9.54 -9.19
CA PHE A 183 -2.96 -10.45 -10.34
C PHE A 183 -3.28 -9.76 -11.67
N ALA A 184 -4.33 -8.92 -11.69
CA ALA A 184 -4.83 -8.32 -12.93
C ALA A 184 -3.91 -7.22 -13.44
N LYS A 185 -3.75 -7.13 -14.77
CA LYS A 185 -2.95 -6.10 -15.45
C LYS A 185 -3.73 -5.41 -16.56
N PRO A 186 -3.75 -4.05 -16.61
CA PRO A 186 -4.28 -3.35 -17.76
C PRO A 186 -3.31 -3.46 -18.95
N ARG A 187 -3.84 -3.46 -20.17
CA ARG A 187 -3.05 -3.60 -21.40
C ARG A 187 -3.27 -2.40 -22.32
N SER A 188 -2.18 -1.92 -22.93
CA SER A 188 -2.28 -0.87 -23.95
C SER A 188 -3.04 -1.37 -25.17
N GLU A 189 -2.75 -2.59 -25.62
CA GLU A 189 -3.39 -3.24 -26.76
C GLU A 189 -4.21 -4.46 -26.33
N PRO A 190 -5.43 -4.66 -26.87
CA PRO A 190 -6.25 -5.82 -26.55
C PRO A 190 -5.67 -7.13 -27.11
N LEU A 191 -4.91 -7.05 -28.19
CA LEU A 191 -4.24 -8.17 -28.85
C LEU A 191 -2.71 -8.05 -28.72
N GLU A 192 -2.06 -9.20 -28.64
CA GLU A 192 -0.62 -9.35 -28.70
C GLU A 192 -0.26 -10.12 -29.98
N GLU A 193 0.72 -9.61 -30.73
CA GLU A 193 1.20 -10.21 -31.97
C GLU A 193 2.63 -10.72 -31.78
N ARG A 194 2.87 -11.98 -32.14
CA ARG A 194 4.21 -12.59 -32.22
C ARG A 194 4.28 -13.46 -33.48
N ASP A 195 5.33 -13.27 -34.27
CA ASP A 195 5.59 -14.04 -35.49
C ASP A 195 4.38 -14.14 -36.44
N GLY A 196 3.62 -13.04 -36.58
CA GLY A 196 2.42 -12.94 -37.43
C GLY A 196 1.14 -13.54 -36.84
N VAL A 197 1.18 -14.16 -35.66
CA VAL A 197 0.00 -14.67 -34.95
C VAL A 197 -0.52 -13.62 -33.97
N LYS A 198 -1.82 -13.32 -34.02
CA LYS A 198 -2.50 -12.38 -33.11
C LYS A 198 -3.38 -13.12 -32.12
N LEU A 199 -3.13 -12.95 -30.82
CA LEU A 199 -3.92 -13.54 -29.74
C LEU A 199 -4.36 -12.47 -28.73
N PRO A 200 -5.40 -12.71 -27.90
CA PRO A 200 -5.71 -11.83 -26.79
C PRO A 200 -4.49 -11.58 -25.91
N SER A 201 -4.27 -10.33 -25.52
CA SER A 201 -3.21 -9.97 -24.59
C SER A 201 -3.37 -10.71 -23.25
N TYR A 202 -2.25 -11.15 -22.67
CA TYR A 202 -2.23 -11.59 -21.27
C TYR A 202 -2.66 -10.47 -20.33
N ARG A 203 -3.69 -10.69 -19.50
CA ARG A 203 -4.31 -9.67 -18.62
C ARG A 203 -4.07 -9.94 -17.14
N GLY A 204 -3.14 -10.84 -16.82
CA GLY A 204 -2.91 -11.28 -15.44
C GLY A 204 -3.52 -12.64 -15.17
N ASP A 205 -2.96 -13.34 -14.18
CA ASP A 205 -3.25 -14.75 -13.94
C ASP A 205 -4.68 -15.01 -13.48
N ASN A 206 -5.34 -14.01 -12.87
CA ASN A 206 -6.77 -14.07 -12.52
C ASN A 206 -7.73 -13.89 -13.70
N VAL A 207 -7.20 -13.68 -14.92
CA VAL A 207 -7.97 -13.56 -16.16
C VAL A 207 -7.61 -14.67 -17.15
N ASN A 208 -6.36 -14.75 -17.60
CA ASN A 208 -5.87 -15.73 -18.58
C ASN A 208 -4.41 -16.11 -18.32
N ALA A 209 -3.84 -17.06 -19.05
CA ALA A 209 -2.44 -17.49 -18.89
C ALA A 209 -1.46 -16.66 -19.74
N ASP A 210 -0.21 -16.62 -19.29
CA ASP A 210 0.91 -15.95 -19.94
C ASP A 210 1.33 -16.62 -21.26
N ALA A 211 1.20 -17.95 -21.34
CA ALA A 211 1.56 -18.75 -22.51
C ALA A 211 0.90 -18.22 -23.79
N PHE A 212 1.69 -18.11 -24.87
CA PHE A 212 1.26 -17.52 -26.14
C PHE A 212 0.63 -18.59 -27.04
N ASP A 213 -0.53 -19.08 -26.64
CA ASP A 213 -1.35 -20.02 -27.43
C ASP A 213 -2.83 -19.69 -27.26
N ALA A 214 -3.64 -20.08 -28.27
CA ALA A 214 -5.05 -19.69 -28.33
C ALA A 214 -5.85 -20.12 -27.10
N LYS A 215 -5.57 -21.31 -26.55
CA LYS A 215 -6.28 -21.86 -25.39
C LYS A 215 -5.92 -21.10 -24.12
N SER A 216 -4.64 -20.86 -23.88
CA SER A 216 -4.15 -20.13 -22.70
C SER A 216 -4.63 -18.69 -22.64
N ARG A 217 -4.90 -18.06 -23.79
CA ARG A 217 -5.31 -16.65 -23.85
C ARG A 217 -6.81 -16.41 -23.69
N VAL A 218 -7.64 -17.46 -23.72
CA VAL A 218 -9.07 -17.34 -23.41
C VAL A 218 -9.25 -16.98 -21.93
N PRO A 219 -10.04 -15.93 -21.60
CA PRO A 219 -10.40 -15.63 -20.22
C PRO A 219 -11.16 -16.78 -19.55
N ASP A 220 -10.72 -17.17 -18.36
CA ASP A 220 -11.26 -18.30 -17.61
C ASP A 220 -11.68 -17.83 -16.20
N PRO A 221 -12.98 -17.88 -15.85
CA PRO A 221 -13.47 -17.37 -14.57
C PRO A 221 -12.94 -18.18 -13.38
N GLN A 222 -12.61 -19.47 -13.53
CA GLN A 222 -12.08 -20.32 -12.44
C GLN A 222 -10.77 -19.76 -11.87
N ARG A 223 -10.04 -18.98 -12.66
CA ARG A 223 -8.82 -18.28 -12.22
C ARG A 223 -9.08 -17.29 -11.10
N MET A 224 -10.28 -16.73 -10.98
CA MET A 224 -10.65 -15.86 -9.86
C MET A 224 -10.73 -16.62 -8.54
N LEU A 225 -11.20 -17.87 -8.53
CA LEU A 225 -11.19 -18.71 -7.33
C LEU A 225 -9.75 -19.00 -6.91
N ARG A 226 -8.90 -19.36 -7.87
CA ARG A 226 -7.47 -19.58 -7.62
C ARG A 226 -6.77 -18.33 -7.07
N ALA A 227 -7.07 -17.16 -7.65
CA ALA A 227 -6.57 -15.88 -7.17
C ALA A 227 -6.99 -15.62 -5.72
N TYR A 228 -8.26 -15.82 -5.38
CA TYR A 228 -8.73 -15.71 -3.99
C TYR A 228 -7.97 -16.64 -3.05
N THR A 229 -7.83 -17.93 -3.38
CA THR A 229 -7.12 -18.90 -2.52
C THR A 229 -5.66 -18.49 -2.32
N GLN A 230 -4.99 -18.06 -3.38
CA GLN A 230 -3.60 -17.61 -3.32
C GLN A 230 -3.46 -16.31 -2.51
N SER A 231 -4.37 -15.36 -2.66
CA SER A 231 -4.43 -14.14 -1.86
C SER A 231 -4.58 -14.45 -0.37
N ALA A 232 -5.57 -15.28 -0.01
CA ALA A 232 -5.83 -15.64 1.38
C ALA A 232 -4.63 -16.36 2.01
N ALA A 233 -4.01 -17.31 1.31
CA ALA A 233 -2.83 -18.02 1.78
C ALA A 233 -1.61 -17.09 1.92
N THR A 234 -1.41 -16.18 0.96
CA THR A 234 -0.31 -15.20 0.98
C THR A 234 -0.46 -14.24 2.16
N LEU A 235 -1.65 -13.67 2.37
CA LEU A 235 -1.89 -12.76 3.49
C LEU A 235 -1.81 -13.48 4.83
N ASN A 236 -2.28 -14.72 4.93
CA ASN A 236 -2.11 -15.52 6.15
C ASN A 236 -0.62 -15.67 6.53
N LEU A 237 0.24 -15.98 5.55
CA LEU A 237 1.68 -16.07 5.78
C LEU A 237 2.31 -14.71 6.14
N LEU A 238 1.90 -13.64 5.47
CA LEU A 238 2.37 -12.27 5.77
C LEU A 238 2.00 -11.85 7.19
N ARG A 239 0.78 -12.16 7.65
CA ARG A 239 0.36 -11.92 9.04
C ARG A 239 1.23 -12.68 10.02
N ALA A 240 1.52 -13.96 9.75
CA ALA A 240 2.41 -14.76 10.57
C ALA A 240 3.83 -14.18 10.63
N PHE A 241 4.36 -13.63 9.54
CA PHE A 241 5.66 -12.95 9.58
C PHE A 241 5.62 -11.60 10.32
N ALA A 242 4.54 -10.83 10.15
CA ALA A 242 4.41 -9.50 10.74
C ALA A 242 4.26 -9.54 12.27
N THR A 243 3.61 -10.57 12.83
CA THR A 243 3.34 -10.67 14.28
C THR A 243 4.06 -11.83 14.96
N GLY A 244 4.48 -12.87 14.23
CA GLY A 244 5.14 -14.07 14.77
C GLY A 244 6.65 -13.93 15.00
N GLY A 245 7.16 -12.71 15.12
CA GLY A 245 8.57 -12.43 15.43
C GLY A 245 9.53 -12.46 14.22
N TYR A 246 9.06 -12.64 12.98
CA TYR A 246 9.92 -12.45 11.80
C TYR A 246 10.27 -10.98 11.58
N ALA A 247 9.30 -10.09 11.81
CA ALA A 247 9.46 -8.65 11.72
C ALA A 247 10.01 -7.97 12.98
N ALA A 248 10.49 -8.74 13.96
CA ALA A 248 11.04 -8.20 15.20
C ALA A 248 12.33 -7.40 14.94
N MET A 249 12.45 -6.21 15.53
CA MET A 249 13.55 -5.27 15.24
C MET A 249 14.94 -5.82 15.61
N GLN A 250 15.02 -6.77 16.55
CA GLN A 250 16.27 -7.49 16.88
C GLN A 250 16.84 -8.28 15.70
N ARG A 251 16.00 -8.59 14.71
CA ARG A 251 16.36 -9.40 13.54
C ARG A 251 16.81 -8.54 12.37
N VAL A 252 16.99 -7.23 12.54
CA VAL A 252 17.38 -6.32 11.47
C VAL A 252 18.66 -6.78 10.74
N THR A 253 19.64 -7.33 11.47
CA THR A 253 20.86 -7.94 10.91
C THR A 253 20.54 -9.20 10.12
N GLN A 254 19.63 -10.04 10.63
CA GLN A 254 19.15 -11.26 9.97
C GLN A 254 18.29 -10.98 8.75
N TRP A 255 17.92 -9.73 8.45
CA TRP A 255 17.22 -9.43 7.21
C TRP A 255 18.15 -9.23 6.01
N ASN A 256 19.48 -9.24 6.20
CA ASN A 256 20.42 -9.14 5.08
C ASN A 256 20.32 -10.36 4.16
N LEU A 257 19.96 -10.17 2.89
CA LEU A 257 19.85 -11.25 1.92
C LEU A 257 21.25 -11.71 1.50
N ASP A 258 21.48 -13.01 1.36
CA ASP A 258 22.81 -13.59 1.08
C ASP A 258 23.44 -12.99 -0.19
N PHE A 259 22.63 -12.62 -1.18
CA PHE A 259 23.13 -12.02 -2.42
C PHE A 259 23.38 -10.51 -2.35
N THR A 260 22.97 -9.84 -1.26
CA THR A 260 23.41 -8.48 -0.94
C THR A 260 24.72 -8.47 -0.17
N GLU A 261 25.16 -9.61 0.36
CA GLU A 261 26.52 -9.79 0.91
C GLU A 261 27.54 -9.53 -0.19
N HIS A 262 28.61 -8.80 0.15
CA HIS A 262 29.64 -8.33 -0.79
C HIS A 262 29.17 -7.28 -1.82
N SER A 263 28.21 -6.44 -1.45
CA SER A 263 27.86 -5.23 -2.21
C SER A 263 27.99 -3.99 -1.31
N GLU A 264 28.35 -2.84 -1.91
CA GLU A 264 28.46 -1.56 -1.17
C GLU A 264 27.19 -1.26 -0.36
N GLN A 265 26.02 -1.57 -0.92
CA GLN A 265 24.74 -1.34 -0.25
C GLN A 265 24.47 -2.34 0.87
N GLY A 266 24.95 -3.58 0.73
CA GLY A 266 24.96 -4.57 1.81
C GLY A 266 25.82 -4.09 2.98
N ASP A 267 27.02 -3.58 2.70
CA ASP A 267 27.94 -3.07 3.73
C ASP A 267 27.34 -1.86 4.47
N ARG A 268 26.75 -0.91 3.73
CA ARG A 268 26.03 0.24 4.33
C ARG A 268 24.82 -0.21 5.17
N TYR A 269 24.14 -1.28 4.76
CA TYR A 269 23.04 -1.85 5.54
C TYR A 269 23.52 -2.53 6.81
N GLN A 270 24.65 -3.25 6.76
CA GLN A 270 25.27 -3.82 7.96
C GLN A 270 25.66 -2.73 8.95
N GLU A 271 26.27 -1.64 8.51
CA GLU A 271 26.58 -0.49 9.37
C GLU A 271 25.31 0.10 10.00
N LEU A 272 24.25 0.29 9.21
CA LEU A 272 22.97 0.76 9.73
C LEU A 272 22.36 -0.22 10.74
N ALA A 273 22.42 -1.53 10.46
CA ALA A 273 21.91 -2.56 11.34
C ALA A 273 22.65 -2.58 12.69
N HIS A 274 23.97 -2.37 12.69
CA HIS A 274 24.74 -2.19 13.92
C HIS A 274 24.29 -0.96 14.72
N ARG A 275 24.04 0.17 14.05
CA ARG A 275 23.55 1.38 14.73
C ARG A 275 22.12 1.24 15.26
N VAL A 276 21.28 0.45 14.59
CA VAL A 276 19.96 0.08 15.10
C VAL A 276 20.10 -0.79 16.35
N ASP A 277 21.01 -1.77 16.34
CA ASP A 277 21.30 -2.61 17.49
C ASP A 277 21.78 -1.80 18.71
N GLU A 278 22.71 -0.86 18.51
CA GLU A 278 23.13 0.08 19.57
C GLU A 278 21.95 0.91 20.12
N ALA A 279 21.07 1.40 19.26
CA ALA A 279 19.89 2.15 19.66
C ALA A 279 18.90 1.29 20.46
N LEU A 280 18.69 0.03 20.06
CA LEU A 280 17.89 -0.93 20.80
C LEU A 280 18.50 -1.22 22.18
N GLY A 281 19.83 -1.37 22.26
CA GLY A 281 20.56 -1.51 23.52
C GLY A 281 20.35 -0.33 24.45
N PHE A 282 20.39 0.91 23.92
CA PHE A 282 20.06 2.11 24.69
C PHE A 282 18.60 2.13 25.16
N MET A 283 17.64 1.78 24.30
CA MET A 283 16.22 1.72 24.67
C MET A 283 15.95 0.69 25.77
N ALA A 284 16.60 -0.47 25.69
CA ALA A 284 16.56 -1.51 26.72
C ALA A 284 17.13 -1.00 28.05
N ALA A 285 18.29 -0.33 28.03
CA ALA A 285 18.89 0.28 29.21
C ALA A 285 18.01 1.40 29.81
N ALA A 286 17.21 2.08 28.99
CA ALA A 286 16.24 3.10 29.41
C ALA A 286 14.90 2.51 29.91
N GLY A 287 14.73 1.18 29.91
CA GLY A 287 13.55 0.50 30.44
C GLY A 287 12.49 0.12 29.41
N LEU A 288 12.72 0.32 28.11
CA LEU A 288 11.91 -0.29 27.05
C LEU A 288 12.48 -1.66 26.70
N THR A 289 11.92 -2.69 27.32
CA THR A 289 12.38 -4.07 27.16
C THR A 289 12.08 -4.62 25.77
N MET A 290 12.90 -5.59 25.36
CA MET A 290 12.90 -6.14 24.00
C MET A 290 11.70 -7.04 23.68
N ASP A 291 10.92 -7.43 24.70
CA ASP A 291 9.66 -8.16 24.62
C ASP A 291 8.45 -7.25 24.40
N HIS A 292 8.62 -5.92 24.47
CA HIS A 292 7.53 -4.98 24.24
C HIS A 292 6.94 -5.17 22.83
N PRO A 293 5.60 -5.19 22.64
CA PRO A 293 4.96 -5.49 21.34
C PRO A 293 5.45 -4.61 20.17
N ILE A 294 5.80 -3.35 20.45
CA ILE A 294 6.36 -2.41 19.47
C ILE A 294 7.71 -2.89 18.90
N MET A 295 8.47 -3.69 19.66
CA MET A 295 9.76 -4.25 19.22
C MET A 295 9.60 -5.55 18.44
N THR A 296 8.53 -6.30 18.68
CA THR A 296 8.35 -7.68 18.20
C THR A 296 7.36 -7.82 17.04
N THR A 297 6.54 -6.79 16.80
CA THR A 297 5.51 -6.79 15.75
C THR A 297 5.68 -5.62 14.79
N THR A 298 5.18 -5.78 13.57
CA THR A 298 5.07 -4.68 12.61
C THR A 298 3.69 -4.64 11.99
N GLU A 299 3.21 -3.45 11.70
CA GLU A 299 1.99 -3.26 10.92
C GLU A 299 2.32 -3.44 9.43
N PHE A 300 1.53 -4.26 8.75
CA PHE A 300 1.67 -4.53 7.33
C PHE A 300 0.31 -4.66 6.66
N TRP A 301 0.11 -3.94 5.57
CA TRP A 301 -1.12 -3.96 4.79
C TRP A 301 -0.87 -4.46 3.37
N THR A 302 -1.95 -4.77 2.67
CA THR A 302 -1.93 -5.26 1.28
C THR A 302 -2.69 -4.33 0.37
N SER A 303 -2.31 -4.35 -0.90
CA SER A 303 -2.89 -3.50 -1.93
C SER A 303 -2.80 -4.11 -3.32
N HIS A 304 -3.77 -3.76 -4.16
CA HIS A 304 -3.75 -4.02 -5.60
C HIS A 304 -4.53 -2.98 -6.39
N GLU A 305 -4.36 -3.00 -7.72
CA GLU A 305 -5.17 -2.20 -8.64
C GLU A 305 -6.59 -2.74 -8.65
N CYS A 306 -7.57 -1.91 -8.29
CA CYS A 306 -8.97 -2.24 -8.48
C CYS A 306 -9.24 -2.22 -9.99
N LEU A 307 -9.18 -3.41 -10.61
CA LEU A 307 -9.22 -3.57 -12.07
C LEU A 307 -10.34 -4.51 -12.51
N LEU A 308 -10.36 -5.73 -11.97
CA LEU A 308 -11.32 -6.77 -12.35
C LEU A 308 -12.61 -6.60 -11.53
N LEU A 309 -13.43 -5.61 -11.87
CA LEU A 309 -14.60 -5.19 -11.09
C LEU A 309 -15.58 -6.32 -10.67
N PRO A 310 -15.82 -7.38 -11.47
CA PRO A 310 -16.61 -8.52 -10.98
C PRO A 310 -16.01 -9.18 -9.73
N TYR A 311 -14.69 -9.34 -9.68
CA TYR A 311 -13.96 -9.91 -8.54
C TYR A 311 -14.04 -8.99 -7.31
N GLU A 312 -13.77 -7.69 -7.50
CA GLU A 312 -13.84 -6.69 -6.44
C GLU A 312 -15.25 -6.58 -5.84
N GLN A 313 -16.29 -6.60 -6.71
CA GLN A 313 -17.67 -6.62 -6.28
C GLN A 313 -17.98 -7.86 -5.41
N ALA A 314 -17.51 -9.05 -5.80
CA ALA A 314 -17.77 -10.28 -5.05
C ALA A 314 -17.11 -10.29 -3.66
N LEU A 315 -16.02 -9.53 -3.48
CA LEU A 315 -15.31 -9.38 -2.21
C LEU A 315 -15.72 -8.14 -1.41
N THR A 316 -16.66 -7.34 -1.91
CA THR A 316 -17.18 -6.17 -1.20
C THR A 316 -18.19 -6.56 -0.13
N ARG A 317 -17.99 -6.08 1.11
CA ARG A 317 -18.81 -6.42 2.27
C ARG A 317 -19.31 -5.17 2.99
N LEU A 318 -20.50 -5.28 3.56
CA LEU A 318 -21.02 -4.29 4.49
C LEU A 318 -20.37 -4.52 5.86
N ASP A 319 -19.63 -3.52 6.36
CA ASP A 319 -19.05 -3.57 7.70
C ASP A 319 -20.14 -3.36 8.75
N SER A 320 -20.30 -4.34 9.65
CA SER A 320 -21.32 -4.32 10.70
C SER A 320 -21.12 -3.20 11.73
N THR A 321 -19.90 -2.70 11.89
CA THR A 321 -19.59 -1.65 12.89
C THR A 321 -19.85 -0.23 12.40
N SER A 322 -19.64 0.05 11.11
CA SER A 322 -19.78 1.38 10.52
C SER A 322 -20.97 1.54 9.58
N GLY A 323 -21.56 0.43 9.10
CA GLY A 323 -22.61 0.47 8.07
C GLY A 323 -22.11 0.92 6.69
N LEU A 324 -20.80 0.96 6.47
CA LEU A 324 -20.18 1.31 5.20
C LEU A 324 -19.72 0.05 4.45
N PHE A 325 -19.68 0.14 3.12
CA PHE A 325 -19.13 -0.94 2.30
C PHE A 325 -17.61 -0.82 2.24
N TYR A 326 -16.92 -1.96 2.36
CA TYR A 326 -15.48 -2.08 2.13
C TYR A 326 -15.28 -3.15 1.07
N ASP A 327 -14.41 -2.88 0.11
CA ASP A 327 -13.86 -3.94 -0.71
C ASP A 327 -12.85 -4.71 0.15
N CYS A 328 -13.24 -5.90 0.59
CA CYS A 328 -12.45 -6.71 1.49
C CYS A 328 -11.46 -7.61 0.74
N SER A 329 -11.17 -7.33 -0.53
CA SER A 329 -10.09 -7.96 -1.29
C SER A 329 -8.71 -7.50 -0.83
N ALA A 330 -8.57 -6.24 -0.40
CA ALA A 330 -7.32 -5.68 0.15
C ALA A 330 -7.58 -4.45 1.05
N HIS A 331 -6.55 -4.04 1.79
CA HIS A 331 -6.64 -2.91 2.70
C HIS A 331 -6.68 -1.57 1.95
N PHE A 332 -5.88 -1.45 0.88
CA PHE A 332 -5.75 -0.26 0.04
C PHE A 332 -5.92 -0.63 -1.42
N LEU A 333 -6.69 0.15 -2.17
CA LEU A 333 -6.94 -0.08 -3.59
C LEU A 333 -6.55 1.15 -4.38
N TRP A 334 -6.08 1.01 -5.62
CA TRP A 334 -5.93 2.17 -6.50
C TRP A 334 -6.66 2.01 -7.83
N VAL A 335 -7.04 3.15 -8.40
CA VAL A 335 -7.47 3.24 -9.80
C VAL A 335 -6.27 3.52 -10.69
N GLY A 336 -6.12 2.73 -11.75
CA GLY A 336 -5.04 2.83 -12.71
C GLY A 336 -5.19 4.01 -13.66
N GLU A 337 -4.08 4.40 -14.31
CA GLU A 337 -4.06 5.49 -15.30
C GLU A 337 -5.02 5.26 -16.46
N ARG A 338 -5.30 3.99 -16.81
CA ARG A 338 -6.17 3.60 -17.92
C ARG A 338 -7.64 3.42 -17.53
N THR A 339 -7.98 3.50 -16.25
CA THR A 339 -9.32 3.19 -15.71
C THR A 339 -9.90 4.31 -14.83
N ARG A 340 -9.21 5.45 -14.71
CA ARG A 340 -9.60 6.60 -13.88
C ARG A 340 -10.54 7.61 -14.56
N GLN A 341 -11.34 7.20 -15.54
CA GLN A 341 -12.27 8.11 -16.20
C GLN A 341 -13.33 8.59 -15.20
N LEU A 342 -13.58 9.90 -15.14
CA LEU A 342 -14.48 10.52 -14.15
C LEU A 342 -15.89 9.90 -14.11
N ASP A 343 -16.41 9.49 -15.26
CA ASP A 343 -17.72 8.85 -15.45
C ASP A 343 -17.63 7.32 -15.67
N GLY A 344 -16.43 6.75 -15.50
CA GLY A 344 -16.14 5.34 -15.72
C GLY A 344 -16.57 4.42 -14.57
N ALA A 345 -16.64 3.13 -14.88
CA ALA A 345 -17.07 2.11 -13.93
C ALA A 345 -16.18 1.99 -12.69
N HIS A 346 -14.86 2.07 -12.84
CA HIS A 346 -13.93 1.94 -11.71
C HIS A 346 -14.07 3.08 -10.71
N VAL A 347 -14.25 4.32 -11.19
CA VAL A 347 -14.49 5.47 -10.33
C VAL A 347 -15.85 5.36 -9.63
N GLU A 348 -16.90 4.90 -10.32
CA GLU A 348 -18.21 4.66 -9.68
C GLU A 348 -18.15 3.56 -8.62
N PHE A 349 -17.42 2.47 -8.87
CA PHE A 349 -17.22 1.42 -7.87
C PHE A 349 -16.51 1.96 -6.62
N LEU A 350 -15.35 2.60 -6.82
CA LEU A 350 -14.50 3.10 -5.74
C LEU A 350 -15.13 4.24 -4.93
N ARG A 351 -16.03 5.03 -5.53
CA ARG A 351 -16.75 6.12 -4.85
C ARG A 351 -17.52 5.65 -3.61
N GLY A 352 -18.01 4.42 -3.57
CA GLY A 352 -18.83 3.92 -2.46
C GLY A 352 -18.16 2.92 -1.52
N VAL A 353 -16.91 2.50 -1.79
CA VAL A 353 -16.15 1.70 -0.82
C VAL A 353 -15.35 2.60 0.13
N ALA A 354 -15.22 2.20 1.39
CA ALA A 354 -14.63 3.00 2.45
C ALA A 354 -13.13 2.78 2.68
N ASN A 355 -12.48 1.89 1.92
CA ASN A 355 -11.03 1.68 1.94
C ASN A 355 -10.26 2.98 1.62
N PRO A 356 -9.06 3.22 2.16
CA PRO A 356 -8.18 4.25 1.59
C PRO A 356 -7.83 3.92 0.13
N LEU A 357 -7.79 4.96 -0.71
CA LEU A 357 -7.72 4.82 -2.16
C LEU A 357 -6.50 5.52 -2.76
N GLY A 358 -5.95 4.91 -3.81
CA GLY A 358 -4.91 5.50 -4.66
C GLY A 358 -5.46 5.96 -6.01
N ILE A 359 -4.87 7.03 -6.55
CA ILE A 359 -5.11 7.49 -7.93
C ILE A 359 -3.78 7.56 -8.63
N LYS A 360 -3.57 6.74 -9.67
CA LYS A 360 -2.41 6.85 -10.55
C LYS A 360 -2.53 8.09 -11.42
N VAL A 361 -1.49 8.92 -11.47
CA VAL A 361 -1.47 10.14 -12.30
C VAL A 361 -0.18 10.22 -13.14
N SER A 362 -0.35 10.34 -14.46
CA SER A 362 0.75 10.57 -15.39
C SER A 362 1.02 12.07 -15.64
N ASP A 363 2.00 12.35 -16.49
CA ASP A 363 2.30 13.67 -17.04
C ASP A 363 1.14 14.27 -17.86
N LYS A 364 0.16 13.45 -18.23
CA LYS A 364 -1.05 13.84 -18.97
C LYS A 364 -2.21 14.25 -18.07
N MET A 365 -2.09 14.11 -16.75
CA MET A 365 -3.16 14.46 -15.82
C MET A 365 -3.49 15.97 -15.88
N ASN A 366 -4.76 16.28 -16.11
CA ASN A 366 -5.25 17.65 -16.03
C ASN A 366 -5.50 18.05 -14.56
N PRO A 367 -4.98 19.20 -14.08
CA PRO A 367 -5.19 19.61 -12.68
C PRO A 367 -6.66 19.74 -12.26
N LYS A 368 -7.54 20.22 -13.15
CA LYS A 368 -8.98 20.35 -12.86
C LYS A 368 -9.67 18.99 -12.81
N GLU A 369 -9.24 18.04 -13.64
CA GLU A 369 -9.75 16.67 -13.63
C GLU A 369 -9.34 15.95 -12.35
N LEU A 370 -8.09 16.12 -11.89
CA LEU A 370 -7.63 15.55 -10.62
C LEU A 370 -8.46 16.07 -9.44
N VAL A 371 -8.69 17.37 -9.36
CA VAL A 371 -9.52 17.97 -8.29
C VAL A 371 -10.93 17.34 -8.28
N LYS A 372 -11.58 17.24 -9.43
CA LYS A 372 -12.91 16.59 -9.55
C LYS A 372 -12.88 15.12 -9.15
N LEU A 373 -11.83 14.39 -9.53
CA LEU A 373 -11.69 12.98 -9.18
C LEU A 373 -11.54 12.81 -7.65
N ILE A 374 -10.79 13.69 -7.00
CA ILE A 374 -10.67 13.73 -5.54
C ILE A 374 -12.01 14.09 -4.89
N GLU A 375 -12.77 15.06 -5.43
CA GLU A 375 -14.11 15.40 -4.92
C GLU A 375 -15.06 14.20 -4.96
N ILE A 376 -15.01 13.41 -6.03
CA ILE A 376 -15.84 12.21 -6.19
C ILE A 376 -15.46 11.13 -5.17
N LEU A 377 -14.16 10.88 -5.00
CA LEU A 377 -13.65 9.77 -4.19
C LEU A 377 -13.44 10.11 -2.70
N ASN A 378 -13.41 11.40 -2.35
CA ASN A 378 -13.24 11.93 -1.00
C ASN A 378 -14.13 13.16 -0.75
N PRO A 379 -15.47 13.00 -0.80
CA PRO A 379 -16.40 14.12 -0.67
C PRO A 379 -16.36 14.80 0.69
N HIS A 380 -15.83 14.12 1.72
CA HIS A 380 -15.67 14.65 3.08
C HIS A 380 -14.27 15.19 3.37
N ASN A 381 -13.39 15.24 2.36
CA ASN A 381 -12.01 15.70 2.47
C ASN A 381 -11.25 15.06 3.66
N LYS A 382 -11.48 13.77 3.91
CA LYS A 382 -10.84 13.05 5.02
C LYS A 382 -9.36 12.85 4.70
N PRO A 383 -8.42 13.29 5.56
CA PRO A 383 -7.00 12.99 5.39
C PRO A 383 -6.76 11.48 5.35
N GLY A 384 -5.80 11.04 4.52
CA GLY A 384 -5.47 9.61 4.35
C GLY A 384 -6.40 8.82 3.43
N ARG A 385 -7.59 9.37 3.09
CA ARG A 385 -8.52 8.74 2.15
C ARG A 385 -7.98 8.64 0.74
N ILE A 386 -7.28 9.67 0.24
CA ILE A 386 -6.74 9.71 -1.12
C ILE A 386 -5.23 9.83 -1.10
N THR A 387 -4.60 8.93 -1.83
CA THR A 387 -3.19 8.95 -2.18
C THR A 387 -3.05 9.24 -3.67
N VAL A 388 -2.38 10.33 -4.04
CA VAL A 388 -2.05 10.66 -5.43
C VAL A 388 -0.70 10.05 -5.79
N ILE A 389 -0.70 9.07 -6.68
CA ILE A 389 0.46 8.26 -7.06
C ILE A 389 1.02 8.77 -8.40
N ALA A 390 2.00 9.67 -8.35
CA ALA A 390 2.57 10.35 -9.51
C ALA A 390 3.64 9.52 -10.23
N ARG A 391 3.47 9.34 -11.54
CA ARG A 391 4.41 8.64 -12.44
C ARG A 391 4.63 9.41 -13.74
N MET A 392 5.66 10.23 -13.82
CA MET A 392 5.83 11.23 -14.88
C MET A 392 7.16 11.10 -15.62
N GLY A 393 8.17 10.46 -15.04
CA GLY A 393 9.57 10.66 -15.44
C GLY A 393 10.13 11.96 -14.85
N ALA A 394 11.44 12.01 -14.63
CA ALA A 394 12.07 13.08 -13.84
C ALA A 394 11.88 14.50 -14.40
N GLU A 395 11.92 14.67 -15.72
CA GLU A 395 11.75 15.98 -16.37
C GLU A 395 10.32 16.47 -16.26
N ASN A 396 9.36 15.64 -16.66
CA ASN A 396 7.93 15.96 -16.55
C ASN A 396 7.50 16.14 -15.10
N MET A 397 8.09 15.41 -14.14
CA MET A 397 7.82 15.60 -12.71
C MET A 397 8.08 17.06 -12.30
N ARG A 398 9.22 17.63 -12.70
CA ARG A 398 9.58 19.03 -12.38
C ARG A 398 8.63 20.05 -13.02
N VAL A 399 8.07 19.73 -14.18
CA VAL A 399 7.21 20.65 -14.93
C VAL A 399 5.74 20.51 -14.53
N LYS A 400 5.23 19.29 -14.37
CA LYS A 400 3.80 18.99 -14.28
C LYS A 400 3.30 18.88 -12.84
N LEU A 401 4.06 18.23 -11.95
CA LEU A 401 3.64 18.03 -10.56
C LEU A 401 3.34 19.34 -9.80
N PRO A 402 4.10 20.46 -9.97
CA PRO A 402 3.77 21.72 -9.30
C PRO A 402 2.34 22.21 -9.58
N HIS A 403 1.86 22.04 -10.82
CA HIS A 403 0.52 22.45 -11.22
C HIS A 403 -0.56 21.61 -10.54
N LEU A 404 -0.33 20.31 -10.37
CA LEU A 404 -1.25 19.42 -9.64
C LEU A 404 -1.30 19.77 -8.15
N ILE A 405 -0.14 19.95 -7.51
CA ILE A 405 -0.04 20.32 -6.09
C ILE A 405 -0.78 21.63 -5.83
N ARG A 406 -0.56 22.66 -6.67
CA ARG A 406 -1.24 23.95 -6.55
C ARG A 406 -2.75 23.82 -6.72
N ALA A 407 -3.23 23.06 -7.71
CA ALA A 407 -4.66 22.88 -7.93
C ALA A 407 -5.35 22.18 -6.75
N VAL A 408 -4.79 21.08 -6.25
CA VAL A 408 -5.31 20.35 -5.09
C VAL A 408 -5.31 21.23 -3.84
N ARG A 409 -4.22 21.96 -3.59
CA ARG A 409 -4.13 22.93 -2.47
C ARG A 409 -5.15 24.06 -2.61
N SER A 410 -5.33 24.64 -3.79
CA SER A 410 -6.33 25.69 -4.04
C SER A 410 -7.77 25.20 -3.87
N ALA A 411 -8.02 23.90 -4.07
CA ALA A 411 -9.31 23.27 -3.79
C ALA A 411 -9.49 22.92 -2.29
N GLY A 412 -8.50 23.18 -1.44
CA GLY A 412 -8.52 22.84 -0.01
C GLY A 412 -8.47 21.34 0.27
N GLN A 413 -8.05 20.53 -0.71
CA GLN A 413 -8.08 19.08 -0.62
C GLN A 413 -6.81 18.52 0.04
N ILE A 414 -6.99 17.54 0.93
CA ILE A 414 -5.90 16.86 1.63
C ILE A 414 -5.68 15.49 1.01
N VAL A 415 -4.46 15.27 0.52
CA VAL A 415 -4.05 14.02 -0.14
C VAL A 415 -2.63 13.61 0.29
N THR A 416 -2.36 12.32 0.26
CA THR A 416 -1.00 11.78 0.42
C THR A 416 -0.31 11.74 -0.95
N TRP A 417 0.76 12.51 -1.14
CA TRP A 417 1.52 12.49 -2.39
C TRP A 417 2.54 11.37 -2.39
N VAL A 418 2.56 10.55 -3.44
CA VAL A 418 3.43 9.38 -3.56
C VAL A 418 4.09 9.36 -4.92
N SER A 419 5.38 9.08 -4.96
CA SER A 419 6.11 8.87 -6.22
C SER A 419 6.05 7.41 -6.65
N ASP A 420 5.61 7.16 -7.88
CA ASP A 420 5.82 5.92 -8.62
C ASP A 420 6.90 6.16 -9.71
N PRO A 421 8.18 6.02 -9.35
CA PRO A 421 9.29 6.27 -10.27
C PRO A 421 9.51 5.12 -11.25
N MET A 422 8.64 4.11 -11.28
CA MET A 422 8.84 2.88 -12.05
C MET A 422 8.14 3.00 -13.41
N HIS A 423 6.83 3.23 -13.38
CA HIS A 423 6.02 3.14 -14.59
C HIS A 423 6.35 4.26 -15.60
N GLY A 424 6.81 5.43 -15.12
CA GLY A 424 7.27 6.57 -15.92
C GLY A 424 8.48 6.29 -16.82
N ASN A 425 9.31 5.31 -16.44
CA ASN A 425 10.68 5.18 -16.95
C ASN A 425 10.95 3.84 -17.67
N THR A 426 9.90 3.18 -18.17
CA THR A 426 10.06 1.93 -18.93
C THR A 426 10.53 2.19 -20.36
N ILE A 427 11.59 1.50 -20.77
CA ILE A 427 12.13 1.48 -22.13
C ILE A 427 12.16 0.05 -22.68
N LYS A 428 12.39 -0.10 -23.99
CA LYS A 428 12.62 -1.40 -24.64
C LYS A 428 14.11 -1.54 -24.95
N ALA A 429 14.74 -2.60 -24.45
CA ALA A 429 16.13 -2.93 -24.70
C ALA A 429 16.34 -3.43 -26.14
N PRO A 430 17.59 -3.43 -26.67
CA PRO A 430 17.89 -3.96 -28.01
C PRO A 430 17.44 -5.42 -28.23
N CYS A 431 17.49 -6.25 -27.18
CA CYS A 431 17.02 -7.64 -27.19
C CYS A 431 15.47 -7.78 -27.17
N GLY A 432 14.74 -6.67 -27.14
CA GLY A 432 13.29 -6.64 -27.18
C GLY A 432 12.59 -6.72 -25.82
N LEU A 433 13.31 -7.04 -24.75
CA LEU A 433 12.80 -7.02 -23.38
C LEU A 433 12.52 -5.59 -22.92
N LYS A 434 11.51 -5.42 -22.06
CA LYS A 434 11.33 -4.15 -21.35
C LYS A 434 12.38 -4.06 -20.24
N THR A 435 12.86 -2.86 -19.96
CA THR A 435 13.69 -2.59 -18.78
C THR A 435 13.43 -1.17 -18.28
N ARG A 436 14.01 -0.83 -17.13
CA ARG A 436 13.97 0.52 -16.55
C ARG A 436 15.38 0.89 -16.10
N PRO A 437 15.93 2.04 -16.55
CA PRO A 437 17.21 2.52 -16.02
C PRO A 437 17.07 2.95 -14.57
N PHE A 438 17.85 2.36 -13.67
CA PHE A 438 17.86 2.71 -12.25
C PHE A 438 18.13 4.21 -12.03
N ASP A 439 19.00 4.81 -12.86
CA ASP A 439 19.27 6.24 -12.80
C ASP A 439 18.04 7.11 -13.11
N ALA A 440 17.17 6.68 -14.02
CA ALA A 440 15.93 7.39 -14.32
C ALA A 440 14.94 7.28 -13.14
N ILE A 441 14.84 6.09 -12.54
CA ILE A 441 14.04 5.85 -11.31
C ILE A 441 14.52 6.78 -10.19
N ARG A 442 15.83 6.80 -9.93
CA ARG A 442 16.47 7.67 -8.95
C ARG A 442 16.23 9.15 -9.24
N ALA A 443 16.36 9.56 -10.51
CA ALA A 443 16.17 10.95 -10.92
C ALA A 443 14.72 11.43 -10.70
N GLU A 444 13.73 10.56 -10.90
CA GLU A 444 12.32 10.89 -10.66
C GLU A 444 12.03 11.03 -9.17
N VAL A 445 12.54 10.13 -8.32
CA VAL A 445 12.42 10.29 -6.85
C VAL A 445 13.06 11.60 -6.40
N ARG A 446 14.25 11.95 -6.92
CA ARG A 446 14.88 13.24 -6.60
C ARG A 446 13.99 14.42 -7.02
N ALA A 447 13.47 14.39 -8.25
CA ALA A 447 12.57 15.41 -8.78
C ALA A 447 11.31 15.58 -7.92
N PHE A 448 10.73 14.48 -7.47
CA PHE A 448 9.54 14.47 -6.61
C PHE A 448 9.80 15.23 -5.30
N PHE A 449 10.90 14.92 -4.60
CA PHE A 449 11.27 15.64 -3.38
C PHE A 449 11.60 17.12 -3.66
N ASP A 450 12.35 17.42 -4.75
CA ASP A 450 12.71 18.79 -5.14
C ASP A 450 11.44 19.65 -5.33
N VAL A 451 10.44 19.12 -6.04
CA VAL A 451 9.17 19.81 -6.29
C VAL A 451 8.40 20.03 -4.99
N HIS A 452 8.30 19.03 -4.11
CA HIS A 452 7.61 19.20 -2.84
C HIS A 452 8.29 20.24 -1.93
N GLU A 453 9.61 20.29 -1.91
CA GLU A 453 10.37 21.32 -1.19
C GLU A 453 10.10 22.72 -1.75
N GLN A 454 10.08 22.88 -3.08
CA GLN A 454 9.76 24.14 -3.76
C GLN A 454 8.31 24.59 -3.52
N GLU A 455 7.36 23.67 -3.54
CA GLU A 455 5.94 23.96 -3.36
C GLU A 455 5.52 24.09 -1.89
N GLY A 456 6.41 23.78 -0.94
CA GLY A 456 6.10 23.77 0.49
C GLY A 456 5.11 22.68 0.89
N SER A 457 5.08 21.55 0.17
CA SER A 457 4.18 20.42 0.42
C SER A 457 4.95 19.18 0.89
N HIS A 458 4.26 18.08 1.19
CA HIS A 458 4.85 16.88 1.80
C HIS A 458 5.02 15.74 0.78
N PRO A 459 6.25 15.21 0.58
CA PRO A 459 6.49 13.97 -0.15
C PRO A 459 6.10 12.82 0.78
N GLY A 460 4.86 12.35 0.65
CA GLY A 460 4.23 11.41 1.56
C GLY A 460 4.67 9.95 1.41
N GLY A 461 5.30 9.57 0.29
CA GLY A 461 5.78 8.20 0.13
C GLY A 461 6.32 7.81 -1.25
N VAL A 462 6.61 6.52 -1.41
CA VAL A 462 6.97 5.87 -2.68
C VAL A 462 6.14 4.62 -2.96
N HIS A 463 5.91 4.35 -4.24
CA HIS A 463 5.23 3.18 -4.78
C HIS A 463 6.17 2.47 -5.75
N LEU A 464 6.65 1.29 -5.39
CA LEU A 464 7.70 0.57 -6.12
C LEU A 464 7.23 -0.79 -6.63
N GLU A 465 7.84 -1.23 -7.73
CA GLU A 465 7.78 -2.62 -8.18
C GLU A 465 9.12 -3.25 -7.88
N MET A 466 9.14 -4.23 -6.98
CA MET A 466 10.35 -4.81 -6.42
C MET A 466 10.15 -6.27 -6.04
N THR A 467 11.24 -7.00 -5.93
CA THR A 467 11.23 -8.41 -5.53
C THR A 467 12.44 -8.74 -4.67
N GLY A 468 12.26 -9.67 -3.73
CA GLY A 468 13.36 -10.26 -2.96
C GLY A 468 14.19 -11.26 -3.76
N GLN A 469 13.78 -11.62 -4.98
CA GLN A 469 14.54 -12.48 -5.86
C GLN A 469 15.75 -11.75 -6.46
N ASN A 470 16.82 -12.50 -6.74
CA ASN A 470 18.02 -11.98 -7.39
C ASN A 470 17.83 -11.92 -8.92
N VAL A 471 17.07 -10.93 -9.39
CA VAL A 471 16.67 -10.74 -10.79
C VAL A 471 17.53 -9.69 -11.52
N THR A 472 17.55 -9.78 -12.85
CA THR A 472 18.22 -8.82 -13.76
C THR A 472 17.18 -8.10 -14.64
N GLU A 473 16.22 -7.42 -14.02
CA GLU A 473 15.07 -6.82 -14.73
C GLU A 473 15.28 -5.32 -15.03
N CYS A 474 15.78 -4.55 -14.07
CA CYS A 474 16.16 -3.14 -14.25
C CYS A 474 17.67 -2.99 -14.48
N ILE A 475 18.08 -2.21 -15.49
CA ILE A 475 19.49 -1.92 -15.76
C ILE A 475 20.06 -0.87 -14.79
N GLY A 476 21.38 -0.92 -14.57
CA GLY A 476 22.10 -0.02 -13.67
C GLY A 476 22.02 -0.43 -12.20
N GLY A 477 22.17 0.56 -11.31
CA GLY A 477 22.39 0.35 -9.89
C GLY A 477 23.83 -0.09 -9.60
N SER A 478 24.15 -0.26 -8.33
CA SER A 478 25.52 -0.59 -7.86
C SER A 478 26.16 -1.84 -8.48
N ARG A 479 25.37 -2.86 -8.87
CA ARG A 479 25.88 -4.07 -9.58
C ARG A 479 25.98 -3.93 -11.10
N ALA A 480 25.72 -2.73 -11.64
CA ALA A 480 25.79 -2.39 -13.06
C ALA A 480 25.13 -3.42 -14.00
N VAL A 481 23.87 -3.81 -13.72
CA VAL A 481 23.11 -4.69 -14.63
C VAL A 481 23.04 -4.06 -16.02
N THR A 482 23.55 -4.74 -17.03
CA THR A 482 23.58 -4.27 -18.43
C THR A 482 22.40 -4.82 -19.23
N PHE A 483 22.28 -4.42 -20.50
CA PHE A 483 21.28 -5.01 -21.41
C PHE A 483 21.52 -6.50 -21.66
N ASP A 484 22.78 -6.94 -21.66
CA ASP A 484 23.15 -8.34 -21.92
C ASP A 484 22.82 -9.24 -20.72
N ASP A 485 22.81 -8.67 -19.51
CA ASP A 485 22.44 -9.39 -18.29
C ASP A 485 20.93 -9.65 -18.19
N LEU A 486 20.10 -8.92 -18.95
CA LEU A 486 18.64 -9.01 -18.81
C LEU A 486 18.15 -10.44 -19.01
N SER A 487 18.61 -11.14 -20.03
CA SER A 487 18.18 -12.52 -20.33
C SER A 487 18.59 -13.56 -19.29
N SER A 488 19.49 -13.21 -18.35
CA SER A 488 19.99 -14.14 -17.33
C SER A 488 18.89 -14.56 -16.35
N ARG A 489 18.14 -13.58 -15.80
CA ARG A 489 17.14 -13.79 -14.74
C ARG A 489 15.96 -12.82 -14.86
N TYR A 490 15.38 -12.77 -16.06
CA TYR A 490 14.15 -12.01 -16.33
C TYR A 490 12.92 -12.87 -16.03
N HIS A 491 12.36 -12.74 -14.82
CA HIS A 491 11.27 -13.61 -14.36
C HIS A 491 9.88 -12.98 -14.49
N THR A 492 9.79 -11.66 -14.63
CA THR A 492 8.51 -10.99 -14.84
C THR A 492 7.95 -11.18 -16.26
N HIS A 493 6.66 -11.53 -16.36
CA HIS A 493 5.89 -11.46 -17.62
C HIS A 493 5.29 -10.06 -17.87
N CYS A 494 5.55 -9.14 -16.94
CA CYS A 494 4.80 -7.93 -16.75
C CYS A 494 5.72 -6.72 -17.03
N ASP A 495 6.02 -5.91 -16.03
CA ASP A 495 7.06 -4.88 -16.13
C ASP A 495 8.26 -5.19 -15.20
N PRO A 496 9.44 -4.62 -15.48
CA PRO A 496 10.71 -4.95 -14.81
C PRO A 496 10.77 -4.44 -13.37
N ARG A 497 11.06 -5.31 -12.40
CA ARG A 497 11.12 -4.98 -10.96
C ARG A 497 12.53 -4.58 -10.54
N LEU A 498 12.63 -3.78 -9.47
CA LEU A 498 13.90 -3.61 -8.75
C LEU A 498 14.24 -4.93 -8.04
N ASN A 499 15.48 -5.38 -8.14
CA ASN A 499 15.99 -6.43 -7.25
C ASN A 499 16.26 -5.86 -5.85
N ALA A 500 16.62 -6.72 -4.88
CA ALA A 500 16.82 -6.26 -3.51
C ALA A 500 17.94 -5.22 -3.36
N SER A 501 19.07 -5.38 -4.06
CA SER A 501 20.19 -4.43 -4.01
C SER A 501 19.77 -3.04 -4.51
N GLN A 502 19.08 -2.97 -5.64
CA GLN A 502 18.57 -1.71 -6.19
C GLN A 502 17.49 -1.09 -5.30
N SER A 503 16.62 -1.91 -4.71
CA SER A 503 15.59 -1.45 -3.76
C SER A 503 16.22 -0.82 -2.52
N LEU A 504 17.27 -1.45 -1.98
CA LEU A 504 17.99 -0.96 -0.81
C LEU A 504 18.78 0.32 -1.12
N GLU A 505 19.44 0.39 -2.27
CA GLU A 505 20.10 1.61 -2.77
C GLU A 505 19.13 2.79 -2.81
N LEU A 506 17.93 2.57 -3.35
CA LEU A 506 16.89 3.59 -3.42
C LEU A 506 16.40 4.00 -2.02
N ALA A 507 16.27 3.06 -1.08
CA ALA A 507 15.88 3.35 0.29
C ALA A 507 16.88 4.28 0.99
N PHE A 508 18.19 4.06 0.82
CA PHE A 508 19.23 4.95 1.38
C PHE A 508 19.14 6.36 0.80
N ILE A 509 18.92 6.48 -0.52
CA ILE A 509 18.76 7.78 -1.19
C ILE A 509 17.55 8.54 -0.63
N ILE A 510 16.41 7.86 -0.43
CA ILE A 510 15.21 8.46 0.14
C ILE A 510 15.45 8.86 1.60
N ALA A 511 16.07 7.99 2.39
CA ALA A 511 16.37 8.25 3.79
C ALA A 511 17.24 9.50 3.98
N GLU A 512 18.22 9.72 3.11
CA GLU A 512 19.04 10.93 3.10
C GLU A 512 18.20 12.20 2.84
N ARG A 513 17.27 12.14 1.87
CA ARG A 513 16.35 13.25 1.58
C ARG A 513 15.43 13.56 2.77
N LEU A 514 14.86 12.54 3.39
CA LEU A 514 14.01 12.68 4.59
C LEU A 514 14.79 13.31 5.74
N ARG A 515 16.02 12.84 6.00
CA ARG A 515 16.92 13.42 7.02
C ARG A 515 17.18 14.90 6.77
N LYS A 516 17.56 15.26 5.55
CA LYS A 516 17.87 16.65 5.17
C LYS A 516 16.67 17.57 5.41
N ARG A 517 15.48 17.14 4.98
CA ARG A 517 14.23 17.89 5.17
C ARG A 517 13.91 18.10 6.66
N ARG A 518 14.00 17.04 7.48
CA ARG A 518 13.74 17.13 8.92
C ARG A 518 14.70 18.11 9.61
N ILE A 519 15.99 18.03 9.31
CA ILE A 519 17.00 18.96 9.85
C ILE A 519 16.68 20.39 9.44
N GLN A 520 16.36 20.64 8.17
CA GLN A 520 15.99 21.99 7.70
C GLN A 520 14.72 22.52 8.36
N SER A 521 13.72 21.67 8.59
CA SER A 521 12.51 22.05 9.32
C SER A 521 12.84 22.52 10.74
N LEU A 522 13.66 21.77 11.47
CA LEU A 522 14.10 22.12 12.83
C LEU A 522 14.90 23.43 12.90
N HIS A 523 15.58 23.85 11.83
CA HIS A 523 16.28 25.13 11.79
C HIS A 523 15.34 26.31 11.49
N ARG A 524 14.21 26.07 10.81
CA ARG A 524 13.19 27.09 10.53
C ARG A 524 12.26 27.32 11.72
N THR A 525 12.01 26.28 12.50
CA THR A 525 11.27 26.31 13.76
C THR A 525 12.28 26.40 14.90
N GLY A 526 12.58 27.59 15.43
CA GLY A 526 13.55 27.75 16.53
C GLY A 526 13.26 26.83 17.74
N PRO A 527 14.15 26.74 18.75
CA PRO A 527 14.12 25.70 19.80
C PRO A 527 12.86 25.64 20.69
N SER A 528 11.86 26.50 20.46
CA SER A 528 10.68 26.67 21.31
C SER A 528 9.32 26.57 20.59
N SER A 529 9.24 26.29 19.29
CA SER A 529 7.93 26.19 18.63
C SER A 529 7.40 24.75 18.66
N SER A 530 6.25 24.58 19.31
CA SER A 530 5.33 23.46 19.16
C SER A 530 5.16 23.07 17.68
N PRO A 531 4.89 21.78 17.37
CA PRO A 531 4.64 21.35 15.99
C PRO A 531 3.53 22.21 15.35
N PRO A 532 3.64 22.53 14.04
CA PRO A 532 2.65 23.36 13.37
C PRO A 532 1.26 22.73 13.47
N HIS A 533 0.27 23.54 13.88
CA HIS A 533 -1.13 23.15 13.88
C HIS A 533 -1.58 22.82 12.45
N PRO A 534 -2.46 21.81 12.25
CA PRO A 534 -3.00 21.48 10.94
C PRO A 534 -3.84 22.65 10.44
N PHE A 535 -3.52 23.15 9.25
CA PHE A 535 -4.37 24.05 8.47
C PHE A 535 -5.32 23.22 7.61
#